data_AF-A0A1A3PHP4-F1
#
_entry.id   AF-A0A1A3PHP4-F1
#
_cell.length_a   1.000
_cell.length_b   1.000
_cell.length_c   1.000
_cell.angle_alpha   90.00
_cell.angle_beta   90.00
_cell.angle_gamma   90.00
#
_symmetry.space_group_name_H-M   'P 1'
#
loop_
_entity.id
_entity.type
_entity.pdbx_description
1 polymer ?
#
loop_
_entity_poly.entity_id
_entity_poly.type
_entity_poly.pdbx_seq_one_letter_code
_entity_poly.pdbx_strand_id
1 'polypeptide(L)'
;MNRVLRAVGVIASVAVLVLACSKPSPPPHVTGPILPPPNPSEVADKPVENGFSGLVPDAPPPTRKVTDGDGGEIDNLAAMAVADIEHFWADAYTAPLKGKFAPVNDLFSYDSRYKNGKFCGSDTHGVPNAFYCPADRTNCPDDRPSPPADCTSSQNTIGWDRGVLLPDQRSTGGDMGVVVVLAHEYGHAVQRMAGLEIKDPASQTVGEQQADCYAGVYMRWVADGKSKRFKLSTGDGLTKLLSVMIGISDSLVTSAVSERLKRRQVHGSAFERVTAFQFGFDDGVSACAAIDQDEIKQRRGNLPKEFVEQGQTGEYLISQESAKTLIEVMGKLFPLAKPPQLSFDPAFCPEARPNPTASYCPSTNTVAVDMPQLILMGTSLARGAPFQGTGPLFGDYTAFSVLASRYMLAVQSQRGGLPLDNTNTGLRTACLTGVFTSKFAKPVTISNGASIALSGGDLDEAVSGLLTNGQVAGDVNGQSAASVFARVDAFRTGVLSDEDTCFKRWT
;
A
#
# COMPACT_ATOMS: atom_id res chain seq x y z
N MET A 1 81.16 30.31 -15.64
CA MET A 1 81.11 28.84 -15.72
C MET A 1 79.66 28.39 -15.61
N ASN A 2 79.15 27.80 -16.70
CA ASN A 2 78.02 26.86 -16.86
C ASN A 2 76.82 26.95 -15.90
N ARG A 3 75.65 27.38 -16.40
CA ARG A 3 74.50 26.55 -16.88
C ARG A 3 73.88 25.75 -15.72
N VAL A 4 72.61 25.97 -15.33
CA VAL A 4 71.36 25.54 -16.00
C VAL A 4 70.18 26.29 -15.30
N LEU A 5 69.48 27.28 -15.90
CA LEU A 5 68.24 27.22 -16.72
C LEU A 5 67.06 26.47 -16.03
N ARG A 6 65.91 27.05 -15.67
CA ARG A 6 64.93 27.88 -16.41
C ARG A 6 63.97 28.56 -15.42
N ALA A 7 63.85 29.89 -15.41
CA ALA A 7 62.92 30.72 -16.20
C ALA A 7 61.50 30.83 -15.60
N VAL A 8 61.32 31.87 -14.77
CA VAL A 8 60.05 32.46 -14.35
C VAL A 8 59.54 33.36 -15.47
N GLY A 9 58.32 33.14 -15.93
CA GLY A 9 57.64 34.00 -16.90
C GLY A 9 56.27 34.39 -16.38
N VAL A 10 56.15 35.61 -15.85
CA VAL A 10 54.89 36.28 -15.56
C VAL A 10 54.35 36.83 -16.88
N ILE A 11 53.17 36.39 -17.31
CA ILE A 11 52.39 37.10 -18.34
C ILE A 11 50.93 37.17 -17.89
N ALA A 12 50.50 38.40 -17.62
CA ALA A 12 49.13 38.80 -17.39
C ALA A 12 48.26 38.41 -18.61
N SER A 13 47.15 37.72 -18.35
CA SER A 13 46.16 37.39 -19.38
C SER A 13 44.83 38.06 -19.04
N VAL A 14 44.41 38.89 -19.98
CA VAL A 14 43.18 39.68 -20.04
C VAL A 14 41.95 38.80 -19.86
N ALA A 15 41.06 39.21 -18.96
CA ALA A 15 39.75 38.60 -18.77
C ALA A 15 38.85 38.91 -19.98
N VAL A 16 38.51 37.87 -20.76
CA VAL A 16 37.35 37.89 -21.66
C VAL A 16 36.27 37.04 -21.00
N LEU A 17 35.28 37.72 -20.42
CA LEU A 17 34.04 37.13 -19.93
C LEU A 17 33.20 36.66 -21.13
N VAL A 18 33.23 35.36 -21.42
CA VAL A 18 32.20 34.71 -22.23
C VAL A 18 31.10 34.27 -21.27
N LEU A 19 30.02 35.06 -21.20
CA LEU A 19 28.74 34.65 -20.62
C LEU A 19 28.13 33.57 -21.53
N ALA A 20 28.53 32.31 -21.32
CA ALA A 20 27.81 31.17 -21.86
C ALA A 20 26.58 30.92 -20.97
N CYS A 21 25.40 31.29 -21.47
CA CYS A 21 24.12 30.84 -20.95
C CYS A 21 24.04 29.31 -21.05
N SER A 22 24.57 28.62 -20.05
CA SER A 22 24.36 27.19 -19.86
C SER A 22 22.94 27.03 -19.35
N LYS A 23 22.01 26.63 -20.22
CA LYS A 23 20.71 26.14 -19.80
C LYS A 23 20.96 25.03 -18.77
N PRO A 24 20.29 25.03 -17.60
CA PRO A 24 20.41 23.91 -16.68
C PRO A 24 20.03 22.64 -17.45
N SER A 25 20.93 21.65 -17.46
CA SER A 25 20.61 20.32 -17.92
C SER A 25 19.34 19.87 -17.18
N PRO A 26 18.32 19.33 -17.87
CA PRO A 26 17.22 18.71 -17.16
C PRO A 26 17.81 17.69 -16.17
N PRO A 27 17.25 17.57 -14.95
CA PRO A 27 17.68 16.55 -14.02
C PRO A 27 17.67 15.20 -14.75
N PRO A 28 18.68 14.34 -14.54
CA PRO A 28 18.69 13.03 -15.16
C PRO A 28 17.36 12.37 -14.84
N HIS A 29 16.61 12.00 -15.88
CA HIS A 29 15.51 11.09 -15.70
C HIS A 29 16.08 9.89 -14.93
N VAL A 30 15.57 9.63 -13.73
CA VAL A 30 15.74 8.32 -13.10
C VAL A 30 14.85 7.36 -13.90
N THR A 31 15.17 7.15 -15.18
CA THR A 31 14.85 5.90 -15.84
C THR A 31 15.84 4.89 -15.26
N GLY A 32 15.57 4.46 -14.03
CA GLY A 32 16.14 3.20 -13.57
C GLY A 32 15.75 2.13 -14.60
N PRO A 33 16.62 1.14 -14.87
CA PRO A 33 16.22 -0.01 -15.67
C PRO A 33 14.90 -0.57 -15.10
N ILE A 34 13.96 -0.92 -15.99
CA ILE A 34 12.74 -1.63 -15.62
C ILE A 34 13.19 -2.83 -14.78
N LEU A 35 12.92 -2.79 -13.48
CA LEU A 35 13.29 -3.89 -12.59
C LEU A 35 12.66 -5.18 -13.13
N PRO A 36 13.39 -6.31 -13.14
CA PRO A 36 12.79 -7.57 -13.55
C PRO A 36 11.51 -7.79 -12.74
N PRO A 37 10.44 -8.35 -13.35
CA PRO A 37 9.22 -8.63 -12.62
C PRO A 37 9.55 -9.44 -11.35
N PRO A 38 8.92 -9.14 -10.19
CA PRO A 38 9.13 -9.91 -8.98
C PRO A 38 8.86 -11.39 -9.26
N ASN A 39 9.67 -12.26 -8.67
CA ASN A 39 9.48 -13.70 -8.83
C ASN A 39 8.08 -14.09 -8.30
N PRO A 40 7.22 -14.73 -9.12
CA PRO A 40 5.84 -15.05 -8.74
C PRO A 40 5.71 -15.99 -7.54
N SER A 41 6.76 -16.74 -7.22
CA SER A 41 6.79 -17.72 -6.14
C SER A 41 7.61 -17.27 -4.93
N GLU A 42 8.18 -16.05 -4.99
CA GLU A 42 9.02 -15.52 -3.92
C GLU A 42 8.58 -14.13 -3.49
N VAL A 43 8.91 -13.80 -2.25
CA VAL A 43 8.87 -12.45 -1.72
C VAL A 43 10.27 -12.18 -1.17
N ALA A 44 10.96 -11.23 -1.80
CA ALA A 44 12.25 -10.74 -1.34
C ALA A 44 13.29 -11.88 -1.15
N ASP A 45 13.53 -12.64 -2.22
CA ASP A 45 14.46 -13.78 -2.30
C ASP A 45 14.10 -14.99 -1.40
N LYS A 46 12.86 -15.08 -0.94
CA LYS A 46 12.36 -16.22 -0.15
C LYS A 46 11.10 -16.82 -0.76
N PRO A 47 10.92 -18.16 -0.73
CA PRO A 47 9.67 -18.78 -1.11
C PRO A 47 8.47 -18.19 -0.36
N VAL A 48 7.34 -18.09 -1.05
CA VAL A 48 6.06 -17.74 -0.42
C VAL A 48 5.57 -18.93 0.39
N GLU A 49 5.55 -18.79 1.71
CA GLU A 49 5.14 -19.84 2.63
C GLU A 49 4.07 -19.33 3.60
N ASN A 50 3.02 -20.12 3.77
CA ASN A 50 2.02 -19.89 4.81
C ASN A 50 2.55 -20.39 6.15
N GLY A 51 2.13 -19.78 7.25
CA GLY A 51 2.61 -20.20 8.56
C GLY A 51 2.22 -19.26 9.70
N PHE A 52 2.70 -19.61 10.90
CA PHE A 52 2.46 -18.80 12.09
C PHE A 52 3.05 -17.39 11.92
N SER A 53 2.22 -16.39 12.18
CA SER A 53 2.60 -14.98 12.23
C SER A 53 2.09 -14.37 13.52
N GLY A 54 2.98 -13.83 14.34
CA GLY A 54 2.62 -13.25 15.64
C GLY A 54 3.67 -13.45 16.73
N LEU A 55 3.27 -13.19 17.97
CA LEU A 55 4.14 -13.26 19.14
C LEU A 55 4.52 -14.72 19.44
N VAL A 56 5.82 -15.00 19.59
CA VAL A 56 6.26 -16.36 19.91
C VAL A 56 6.06 -16.68 21.40
N PRO A 57 5.72 -17.93 21.78
CA PRO A 57 5.39 -18.29 23.17
C PRO A 57 6.47 -17.97 24.22
N ASP A 58 7.75 -18.04 23.85
CA ASP A 58 8.90 -17.80 24.75
C ASP A 58 9.61 -16.48 24.44
N ALA A 59 8.88 -15.50 23.92
CA ALA A 59 9.42 -14.21 23.56
C ALA A 59 10.04 -13.49 24.79
N PRO A 60 11.23 -12.88 24.67
CA PRO A 60 11.81 -12.09 25.76
C PRO A 60 10.85 -10.99 26.21
N PRO A 61 10.62 -10.80 27.53
CA PRO A 61 9.59 -9.90 28.03
C PRO A 61 9.76 -8.46 27.52
N PRO A 62 8.68 -7.64 27.59
CA PRO A 62 8.77 -6.25 27.17
C PRO A 62 9.77 -5.52 28.06
N THR A 63 10.59 -4.67 27.46
CA THR A 63 11.63 -3.89 28.16
C THR A 63 11.18 -2.48 28.50
N ARG A 64 9.98 -2.08 28.05
CA ARG A 64 9.45 -0.73 28.18
C ARG A 64 8.22 -0.73 29.09
N LYS A 65 8.14 0.27 29.96
CA LYS A 65 6.92 0.58 30.71
C LYS A 65 6.00 1.41 29.82
N VAL A 66 4.71 1.07 29.84
CA VAL A 66 3.65 1.84 29.17
C VAL A 66 2.99 2.75 30.19
N THR A 67 2.98 4.06 29.93
CA THR A 67 2.26 5.04 30.75
C THR A 67 0.77 4.97 30.41
N ASP A 68 -0.08 5.08 31.43
CA ASP A 68 -1.54 4.94 31.31
C ASP A 68 -2.03 3.60 30.74
N GLY A 69 -1.15 2.58 30.69
CA GLY A 69 -1.54 1.22 30.32
C GLY A 69 -2.37 0.51 31.39
N ASP A 70 -3.21 -0.44 30.98
CA ASP A 70 -3.94 -1.33 31.90
C ASP A 70 -3.24 -2.68 32.15
N GLY A 71 -2.09 -2.91 31.50
CA GLY A 71 -1.34 -4.15 31.61
C GLY A 71 -2.04 -5.35 30.96
N GLY A 72 -3.10 -5.11 30.20
CA GLY A 72 -3.82 -6.12 29.43
C GLY A 72 -3.04 -6.62 28.21
N GLU A 73 -3.64 -7.54 27.48
CA GLU A 73 -2.99 -8.20 26.33
C GLU A 73 -2.51 -7.23 25.26
N ILE A 74 -3.29 -6.20 24.95
CA ILE A 74 -2.96 -5.22 23.91
C ILE A 74 -1.75 -4.37 24.30
N ASP A 75 -1.70 -3.86 25.53
CA ASP A 75 -0.57 -3.07 26.01
C ASP A 75 0.71 -3.91 26.11
N ASN A 76 0.59 -5.17 26.57
CA ASN A 76 1.74 -6.07 26.60
C ASN A 76 2.24 -6.39 25.18
N LEU A 77 1.34 -6.65 24.23
CA LEU A 77 1.70 -6.87 22.83
C LEU A 77 2.34 -5.62 22.20
N ALA A 78 1.79 -4.43 22.45
CA ALA A 78 2.34 -3.16 21.98
C ALA A 78 3.74 -2.89 22.55
N ALA A 79 3.94 -3.12 23.85
CA ALA A 79 5.24 -3.00 24.51
C ALA A 79 6.26 -4.00 23.94
N MET A 80 5.83 -5.22 23.61
CA MET A 80 6.65 -6.23 22.93
C MET A 80 7.04 -5.81 21.52
N ALA A 81 6.08 -5.27 20.76
CA ALA A 81 6.32 -4.75 19.42
C ALA A 81 7.37 -3.63 19.43
N VAL A 82 7.19 -2.62 20.29
CA VAL A 82 8.14 -1.51 20.40
C VAL A 82 9.52 -2.00 20.83
N ALA A 83 9.61 -2.90 21.81
CA ALA A 83 10.89 -3.46 22.25
C ALA A 83 11.63 -4.21 21.13
N ASP A 84 10.91 -4.84 20.20
CA ASP A 84 11.49 -5.54 19.05
C ASP A 84 11.91 -4.57 17.94
N ILE A 85 11.07 -3.57 17.64
CA ILE A 85 11.36 -2.49 16.69
C ILE A 85 12.61 -1.71 17.14
N GLU A 86 12.74 -1.41 18.43
CA GLU A 86 13.91 -0.75 18.99
C GLU A 86 15.16 -1.60 18.91
N HIS A 87 15.03 -2.91 19.13
CA HIS A 87 16.13 -3.85 18.97
C HIS A 87 16.62 -3.88 17.52
N PHE A 88 15.70 -3.92 16.55
CA PHE A 88 16.02 -3.87 15.14
C PHE A 88 16.73 -2.55 14.75
N TRP A 89 16.16 -1.40 15.12
CA TRP A 89 16.71 -0.10 14.73
C TRP A 89 18.05 0.23 15.38
N ALA A 90 18.37 -0.37 16.53
CA ALA A 90 19.70 -0.25 17.14
C ALA A 90 20.82 -0.67 16.18
N ASP A 91 20.56 -1.65 15.30
CA ASP A 91 21.51 -2.14 14.30
C ASP A 91 21.22 -1.61 12.89
N ALA A 92 19.94 -1.46 12.52
CA ALA A 92 19.53 -1.09 11.17
C ALA A 92 19.69 0.42 10.85
N TYR A 93 19.76 1.28 11.87
CA TYR A 93 19.92 2.72 11.69
C TYR A 93 21.32 3.07 11.18
N THR A 94 21.44 3.07 9.86
CA THR A 94 22.71 3.23 9.14
C THR A 94 22.52 4.21 7.98
N ALA A 95 23.61 4.52 7.27
CA ALA A 95 23.53 5.37 6.07
C ALA A 95 22.45 4.82 5.10
N PRO A 96 21.63 5.69 4.48
CA PRO A 96 21.76 7.15 4.40
C PRO A 96 21.13 7.95 5.56
N LEU A 97 20.60 7.29 6.60
CA LEU A 97 20.04 8.00 7.76
C LEU A 97 21.14 8.76 8.50
N LYS A 98 20.91 10.06 8.72
CA LYS A 98 21.85 10.94 9.43
C LYS A 98 21.62 10.84 10.95
N GLY A 99 22.60 11.21 11.74
CA GLY A 99 22.45 11.21 13.20
C GLY A 99 22.71 9.83 13.81
N LYS A 100 22.03 9.51 14.91
CA LYS A 100 22.17 8.25 15.65
C LYS A 100 20.81 7.78 16.11
N PHE A 101 20.62 6.48 16.16
CA PHE A 101 19.45 5.89 16.79
C PHE A 101 19.43 6.19 18.28
N ALA A 102 18.27 6.58 18.79
CA ALA A 102 17.95 6.64 20.20
C ALA A 102 16.48 6.23 20.36
N PRO A 103 16.13 5.33 21.30
CA PRO A 103 14.74 4.96 21.54
C PRO A 103 13.85 6.19 21.77
N VAL A 104 12.56 6.08 21.41
CA VAL A 104 11.53 7.06 21.82
C VAL A 104 11.53 7.22 23.34
N ASN A 105 11.24 8.43 23.82
CA ASN A 105 11.36 8.74 25.24
C ASN A 105 10.39 7.91 26.08
N ASP A 106 9.13 7.86 25.64
CA ASP A 106 8.03 7.24 26.39
C ASP A 106 7.04 6.53 25.47
N LEU A 107 6.26 5.63 26.07
CA LEU A 107 5.11 4.96 25.48
C LEU A 107 3.85 5.31 26.26
N PHE A 108 2.76 5.61 25.57
CA PHE A 108 1.51 6.03 26.19
C PHE A 108 0.31 5.27 25.62
N SER A 109 -0.48 4.65 26.48
CA SER A 109 -1.67 3.91 26.08
C SER A 109 -2.92 4.62 26.55
N TYR A 110 -3.94 4.72 25.70
CA TYR A 110 -5.21 5.35 26.05
C TYR A 110 -6.39 4.53 25.53
N ASP A 111 -7.59 4.84 26.02
CA ASP A 111 -8.83 4.23 25.55
C ASP A 111 -9.77 5.30 25.04
N SER A 112 -9.96 5.28 23.72
CA SER A 112 -10.79 6.25 23.02
C SER A 112 -12.27 6.23 23.46
N ARG A 113 -12.72 5.21 24.19
CA ARG A 113 -14.09 5.14 24.74
C ARG A 113 -14.29 6.00 26.00
N TYR A 114 -13.20 6.38 26.65
CA TYR A 114 -13.18 7.17 27.90
C TYR A 114 -12.88 8.64 27.61
N LYS A 115 -13.28 9.54 28.52
CA LYS A 115 -13.20 10.99 28.32
C LYS A 115 -11.99 11.59 29.01
N ASN A 116 -11.73 12.88 28.72
CA ASN A 116 -10.73 13.74 29.37
C ASN A 116 -9.25 13.34 29.15
N GLY A 117 -8.99 12.22 28.49
CA GLY A 117 -7.64 11.82 28.09
C GLY A 117 -7.04 12.77 27.05
N LYS A 118 -5.71 12.88 27.08
CA LYS A 118 -4.95 13.65 26.11
C LYS A 118 -3.72 12.88 25.64
N PHE A 119 -3.44 12.96 24.36
CA PHE A 119 -2.17 12.56 23.77
C PHE A 119 -1.65 13.67 22.86
N CYS A 120 -0.37 14.03 22.99
CA CYS A 120 0.25 15.11 22.23
C CYS A 120 -0.56 16.44 22.31
N GLY A 121 -1.12 16.72 23.49
CA GLY A 121 -1.99 17.86 23.77
C GLY A 121 -3.40 17.81 23.16
N SER A 122 -3.73 16.77 22.40
CA SER A 122 -5.04 16.60 21.75
C SER A 122 -5.93 15.63 22.54
N ASP A 123 -7.24 15.81 22.45
CA ASP A 123 -8.24 14.92 23.09
C ASP A 123 -8.21 13.52 22.47
N THR A 124 -8.27 12.48 23.30
CA THR A 124 -8.25 11.07 22.88
C THR A 124 -9.65 10.44 22.75
N HIS A 125 -10.68 11.05 23.32
CA HIS A 125 -12.05 10.51 23.30
C HIS A 125 -12.62 10.53 21.88
N GLY A 126 -13.10 9.36 21.43
CA GLY A 126 -13.58 9.18 20.06
C GLY A 126 -12.47 9.25 19.00
N VAL A 127 -11.20 9.13 19.40
CA VAL A 127 -10.04 9.11 18.50
C VAL A 127 -9.30 7.77 18.61
N PRO A 128 -9.87 6.68 18.07
CA PRO A 128 -9.18 5.40 18.07
C PRO A 128 -8.07 5.43 17.01
N ASN A 129 -6.86 5.72 17.45
CA ASN A 129 -5.71 5.84 16.56
C ASN A 129 -4.40 5.50 17.27
N ALA A 130 -3.31 5.39 16.50
CA ALA A 130 -1.95 5.43 16.99
C ALA A 130 -1.27 6.69 16.46
N PHE A 131 -0.26 7.17 17.18
CA PHE A 131 0.44 8.40 16.84
C PHE A 131 1.86 8.43 17.39
N TYR A 132 2.76 8.98 16.60
CA TYR A 132 4.03 9.54 17.06
C TYR A 132 3.90 11.04 17.37
N CYS A 133 4.33 11.45 18.57
CA CYS A 133 4.39 12.86 18.97
C CYS A 133 5.85 13.33 19.05
N PRO A 134 6.33 14.16 18.11
CA PRO A 134 7.70 14.70 18.15
C PRO A 134 7.89 15.85 19.15
N ALA A 135 6.79 16.50 19.55
CA ALA A 135 6.81 17.76 20.29
C ALA A 135 6.52 17.58 21.79
N ASP A 136 7.15 18.42 22.60
CA ASP A 136 6.84 18.50 24.03
C ASP A 136 5.51 19.24 24.24
N ARG A 137 4.46 18.48 24.53
CA ARG A 137 3.13 18.97 24.89
C ARG A 137 2.69 18.30 26.18
N THR A 138 1.57 17.58 26.17
CA THR A 138 1.03 16.94 27.36
C THR A 138 0.30 15.67 26.98
N ASN A 139 0.62 14.59 27.68
CA ASN A 139 -0.19 13.38 27.73
C ASN A 139 -0.91 13.35 29.07
N CYS A 140 -2.21 13.12 29.08
CA CYS A 140 -3.01 13.02 30.31
C CYS A 140 -3.84 11.74 30.23
N PRO A 141 -3.92 10.96 31.32
CA PRO A 141 -4.81 9.80 31.38
C PRO A 141 -6.27 10.13 31.09
N ASP A 142 -6.97 9.15 30.53
CA ASP A 142 -8.41 9.18 30.43
C ASP A 142 -9.10 8.95 31.80
N ASP A 143 -10.43 9.08 31.86
CA ASP A 143 -11.20 8.98 33.11
C ASP A 143 -11.50 7.53 33.56
N ARG A 144 -10.68 6.56 33.15
CA ARG A 144 -10.82 5.17 33.63
C ARG A 144 -10.65 5.06 35.15
N PRO A 145 -11.35 4.11 35.78
CA PRO A 145 -11.14 3.78 37.18
C PRO A 145 -9.79 3.06 37.36
N SER A 146 -8.72 3.84 37.48
CA SER A 146 -7.36 3.41 37.80
C SER A 146 -6.67 4.55 38.56
N PRO A 147 -5.62 4.29 39.37
CA PRO A 147 -4.97 5.33 40.17
C PRO A 147 -4.57 6.53 39.28
N PRO A 148 -4.60 7.76 39.82
CA PRO A 148 -4.34 8.95 39.00
C PRO A 148 -2.95 8.82 38.40
N ALA A 149 -2.86 8.75 37.08
CA ALA A 149 -1.61 9.03 36.42
C ALA A 149 -1.53 10.56 36.22
N ASP A 150 -0.41 11.13 36.64
CA ASP A 150 -0.15 12.55 36.39
C ASP A 150 0.02 12.75 34.89
N CYS A 151 -0.35 13.93 34.40
CA CYS A 151 -0.02 14.29 33.04
C CYS A 151 1.50 14.32 32.85
N THR A 152 2.00 13.74 31.76
CA THR A 152 3.43 13.67 31.43
C THR A 152 3.75 14.47 30.17
N SER A 153 5.04 14.73 29.93
CA SER A 153 5.52 15.25 28.65
C SER A 153 5.17 14.28 27.52
N SER A 154 4.88 14.82 26.34
CA SER A 154 4.66 14.05 25.11
C SER A 154 5.84 14.08 24.15
N GLN A 155 7.01 14.59 24.60
CA GLN A 155 8.15 14.76 23.73
C GLN A 155 8.68 13.41 23.27
N ASN A 156 8.72 13.20 21.95
CA ASN A 156 9.24 11.99 21.33
C ASN A 156 8.58 10.73 21.91
N THR A 157 7.24 10.71 21.95
CA THR A 157 6.42 9.65 22.52
C THR A 157 5.62 8.95 21.42
N ILE A 158 5.50 7.62 21.49
CA ILE A 158 4.51 6.87 20.70
C ILE A 158 3.32 6.55 21.60
N GLY A 159 2.10 6.75 21.09
CA GLY A 159 0.89 6.35 21.80
C GLY A 159 -0.16 5.71 20.93
N TRP A 160 -1.06 4.96 21.56
CA TRP A 160 -2.05 4.14 20.87
C TRP A 160 -3.36 4.00 21.64
N ASP A 161 -4.44 3.83 20.90
CA ASP A 161 -5.73 3.40 21.43
C ASP A 161 -5.77 1.87 21.60
N ARG A 162 -5.78 1.42 22.86
CA ARG A 162 -5.95 0.00 23.20
C ARG A 162 -7.40 -0.44 23.24
N GLY A 163 -8.35 0.49 23.24
CA GLY A 163 -9.77 0.20 23.44
C GLY A 163 -10.49 -0.24 22.16
N VAL A 164 -10.08 0.31 21.01
CA VAL A 164 -10.74 0.10 19.71
C VAL A 164 -9.73 -0.17 18.60
N LEU A 165 -8.77 0.74 18.33
CA LEU A 165 -7.87 0.62 17.17
C LEU A 165 -7.02 -0.67 17.21
N LEU A 166 -6.17 -0.83 18.22
CA LEU A 166 -5.25 -1.98 18.26
C LEU A 166 -5.98 -3.33 18.34
N PRO A 167 -7.09 -3.49 19.10
CA PRO A 167 -7.94 -4.67 19.01
C PRO A 167 -8.46 -4.95 17.60
N ASP A 168 -8.94 -3.93 16.88
CA ASP A 168 -9.44 -4.05 15.52
C ASP A 168 -8.31 -4.51 14.56
N GLN A 169 -7.13 -3.89 14.67
CA GLN A 169 -5.98 -4.28 13.86
C GLN A 169 -5.50 -5.70 14.20
N ARG A 170 -5.57 -6.10 15.47
CA ARG A 170 -5.28 -7.47 15.89
C ARG A 170 -6.29 -8.48 15.32
N SER A 171 -7.55 -8.09 15.18
CA SER A 171 -8.59 -8.95 14.60
C SER A 171 -8.36 -9.23 13.11
N THR A 172 -7.80 -8.27 12.38
CA THR A 172 -7.50 -8.36 10.94
C THR A 172 -6.14 -9.04 10.70
N GLY A 173 -5.08 -8.57 11.38
CA GLY A 173 -3.69 -8.97 11.15
C GLY A 173 -3.15 -10.06 12.08
N GLY A 174 -3.93 -10.52 13.05
CA GLY A 174 -3.39 -11.22 14.23
C GLY A 174 -2.48 -10.28 15.03
N ASP A 175 -1.60 -10.84 15.86
CA ASP A 175 -0.66 -10.03 16.66
C ASP A 175 0.18 -9.08 15.79
N MET A 176 0.54 -9.51 14.58
CA MET A 176 1.32 -8.70 13.64
C MET A 176 0.58 -7.44 13.17
N GLY A 177 -0.76 -7.41 13.22
CA GLY A 177 -1.54 -6.21 12.91
C GLY A 177 -1.25 -5.05 13.86
N VAL A 178 -1.05 -5.33 15.16
CA VAL A 178 -0.59 -4.33 16.14
C VAL A 178 0.85 -3.92 15.85
N VAL A 179 1.70 -4.89 15.51
CA VAL A 179 3.12 -4.66 15.27
C VAL A 179 3.34 -3.75 14.05
N VAL A 180 2.58 -3.89 12.96
CA VAL A 180 2.76 -3.05 11.75
C VAL A 180 2.33 -1.61 11.97
N VAL A 181 1.25 -1.37 12.72
CA VAL A 181 0.84 -0.01 13.11
C VAL A 181 1.96 0.66 13.90
N LEU A 182 2.49 -0.02 14.92
CA LEU A 182 3.54 0.55 15.74
C LEU A 182 4.87 0.70 14.98
N ALA A 183 5.16 -0.18 14.02
CA ALA A 183 6.32 -0.03 13.14
C ALA A 183 6.20 1.20 12.24
N HIS A 184 5.00 1.52 11.75
CA HIS A 184 4.71 2.75 11.02
C HIS A 184 4.93 3.98 11.91
N GLU A 185 4.36 4.03 13.12
CA GLU A 185 4.59 5.14 14.06
C GLU A 185 6.08 5.31 14.41
N TYR A 186 6.81 4.21 14.53
CA TYR A 186 8.25 4.24 14.73
C TYR A 186 9.00 4.77 13.50
N GLY A 187 8.47 4.57 12.29
CA GLY A 187 8.96 5.18 11.06
C GLY A 187 9.01 6.71 11.17
N HIS A 188 8.01 7.35 11.79
CA HIS A 188 8.06 8.78 12.07
C HIS A 188 9.14 9.16 13.09
N ALA A 189 9.36 8.34 14.11
CA ALA A 189 10.47 8.54 15.04
C ALA A 189 11.83 8.44 14.33
N VAL A 190 12.00 7.50 13.40
CA VAL A 190 13.20 7.36 12.56
C VAL A 190 13.42 8.62 11.71
N GLN A 191 12.37 9.16 11.09
CA GLN A 191 12.44 10.42 10.34
C GLN A 191 12.90 11.58 11.23
N ARG A 192 12.34 11.69 12.44
CA ARG A 192 12.74 12.70 13.43
C ARG A 192 14.23 12.64 13.72
N MET A 193 14.74 11.45 13.98
CA MET A 193 16.15 11.23 14.29
C MET A 193 17.04 11.55 13.08
N ALA A 194 16.58 11.21 11.87
CA ALA A 194 17.32 11.40 10.63
C ALA A 194 17.28 12.84 10.09
N GLY A 195 16.44 13.70 10.69
CA GLY A 195 16.19 15.05 10.18
C GLY A 195 15.39 15.07 8.88
N LEU A 196 14.55 14.06 8.66
CA LEU A 196 13.69 13.89 7.48
C LEU A 196 12.23 14.29 7.73
N GLU A 197 11.93 14.93 8.87
CA GLU A 197 10.57 15.37 9.18
C GLU A 197 10.02 16.32 8.14
N ILE A 198 8.80 16.03 7.70
CA ILE A 198 8.07 16.90 6.78
C ILE A 198 7.32 17.96 7.57
N LYS A 199 7.73 19.22 7.39
CA LYS A 199 7.10 20.38 8.06
C LYS A 199 6.00 21.02 7.24
N ASP A 200 6.05 20.86 5.92
CA ASP A 200 5.06 21.41 5.01
C ASP A 200 3.83 20.48 4.93
N PRO A 201 2.63 20.94 5.33
CA PRO A 201 1.41 20.16 5.22
C PRO A 201 1.14 19.62 3.81
N ALA A 202 1.53 20.37 2.76
CA ALA A 202 1.34 19.94 1.38
C ALA A 202 2.22 18.73 0.99
N SER A 203 3.24 18.45 1.79
CA SER A 203 4.18 17.37 1.54
C SER A 203 4.00 16.16 2.47
N GLN A 204 3.00 16.14 3.36
CA GLN A 204 2.91 15.11 4.40
C GLN A 204 2.85 13.68 3.86
N THR A 205 2.32 13.46 2.65
CA THR A 205 2.33 12.14 1.99
C THR A 205 3.75 11.57 1.79
N VAL A 206 4.80 12.40 1.74
CA VAL A 206 6.19 11.92 1.80
C VAL A 206 6.49 11.31 3.15
N GLY A 207 6.12 12.02 4.23
CA GLY A 207 6.35 11.56 5.59
C GLY A 207 5.65 10.23 5.86
N GLU A 208 4.40 10.11 5.43
CA GLU A 208 3.63 8.89 5.63
C GLU A 208 4.16 7.71 4.80
N GLN A 209 4.48 7.92 3.52
CA GLN A 209 5.02 6.84 2.68
C GLN A 209 6.43 6.41 3.13
N GLN A 210 7.25 7.34 3.61
CA GLN A 210 8.50 6.97 4.26
C GLN A 210 8.27 6.12 5.52
N ALA A 211 7.25 6.43 6.34
CA ALA A 211 6.92 5.66 7.54
C ALA A 211 6.43 4.23 7.19
N ASP A 212 5.54 4.10 6.21
CA ASP A 212 5.13 2.80 5.66
C ASP A 212 6.32 2.01 5.11
N CYS A 213 7.25 2.68 4.41
CA CYS A 213 8.49 2.07 3.92
C CYS A 213 9.37 1.58 5.07
N TYR A 214 9.61 2.39 6.10
CA TYR A 214 10.41 1.98 7.27
C TYR A 214 9.76 0.80 8.02
N ALA A 215 8.43 0.74 8.08
CA ALA A 215 7.72 -0.44 8.60
C ALA A 215 8.02 -1.68 7.74
N GLY A 216 8.05 -1.54 6.41
CA GLY A 216 8.46 -2.60 5.48
C GLY A 216 9.86 -3.15 5.75
N VAL A 217 10.84 -2.29 6.04
CA VAL A 217 12.21 -2.70 6.38
C VAL A 217 12.23 -3.59 7.63
N TYR A 218 11.53 -3.17 8.69
CA TYR A 218 11.43 -3.96 9.91
C TYR A 218 10.69 -5.29 9.67
N MET A 219 9.59 -5.27 8.92
CA MET A 219 8.84 -6.50 8.61
C MET A 219 9.65 -7.50 7.80
N ARG A 220 10.52 -7.03 6.90
CA ARG A 220 11.47 -7.89 6.21
C ARG A 220 12.41 -8.61 7.18
N TRP A 221 12.92 -7.89 8.19
CA TRP A 221 13.78 -8.48 9.21
C TRP A 221 13.06 -9.54 10.05
N VAL A 222 11.78 -9.33 10.38
CA VAL A 222 10.94 -10.35 11.05
C VAL A 222 10.68 -11.55 10.15
N ALA A 223 10.34 -11.34 8.87
CA ALA A 223 10.13 -12.41 7.88
C ALA A 223 11.40 -13.21 7.60
N ASP A 224 12.57 -12.59 7.75
CA ASP A 224 13.87 -13.27 7.73
C ASP A 224 14.13 -14.18 8.95
N GLY A 225 13.22 -14.22 9.92
CA GLY A 225 13.34 -15.03 11.13
C GLY A 225 14.37 -14.49 12.13
N LYS A 226 14.74 -13.21 12.02
CA LYS A 226 15.76 -12.58 12.88
C LYS A 226 15.18 -12.07 14.20
N SER A 227 13.88 -11.84 14.26
CA SER A 227 13.19 -11.45 15.49
C SER A 227 13.15 -12.61 16.49
N LYS A 228 13.41 -12.27 17.76
CA LYS A 228 13.23 -13.19 18.90
C LYS A 228 11.82 -13.12 19.50
N ARG A 229 11.02 -12.11 19.14
CA ARG A 229 9.68 -11.90 19.67
C ARG A 229 8.59 -12.26 18.68
N PHE A 230 8.82 -12.06 17.39
CA PHE A 230 7.80 -12.20 16.37
C PHE A 230 8.24 -13.13 15.24
N LYS A 231 7.25 -13.77 14.62
CA LYS A 231 7.39 -14.44 13.33
C LYS A 231 6.44 -13.81 12.33
N LEU A 232 6.83 -13.83 11.06
CA LEU A 232 6.00 -13.40 9.94
C LEU A 232 6.18 -14.39 8.79
N SER A 233 5.09 -15.01 8.35
CA SER A 233 5.06 -15.84 7.15
C SER A 233 4.98 -14.96 5.89
N THR A 234 5.66 -15.36 4.81
CA THR A 234 5.74 -14.59 3.55
C THR A 234 4.49 -14.75 2.67
N GLY A 235 3.61 -15.70 2.99
CA GLY A 235 2.31 -15.89 2.36
C GLY A 235 1.18 -15.20 3.11
N ASP A 236 0.38 -15.99 3.84
CA ASP A 236 -0.84 -15.52 4.50
C ASP A 236 -0.61 -14.43 5.57
N GLY A 237 0.50 -14.49 6.29
CA GLY A 237 0.87 -13.51 7.31
C GLY A 237 1.13 -12.13 6.71
N LEU A 238 2.02 -12.06 5.72
CA LEU A 238 2.28 -10.83 4.97
C LEU A 238 1.01 -10.31 4.28
N THR A 239 0.18 -11.19 3.72
CA THR A 239 -1.10 -10.80 3.12
C THR A 239 -2.02 -10.12 4.13
N LYS A 240 -2.17 -10.68 5.34
CA LYS A 240 -2.97 -10.08 6.42
C LYS A 240 -2.40 -8.75 6.90
N LEU A 241 -1.07 -8.61 6.94
CA LEU A 241 -0.43 -7.34 7.28
C LEU A 241 -0.75 -6.24 6.27
N LEU A 242 -0.65 -6.54 4.98
CA LEU A 242 -0.99 -5.57 3.94
C LEU A 242 -2.48 -5.20 4.01
N SER A 243 -3.37 -6.14 4.37
CA SER A 243 -4.79 -5.83 4.64
C SER A 243 -4.98 -4.86 5.81
N VAL A 244 -4.20 -4.98 6.89
CA VAL A 244 -4.21 -4.00 8.00
C VAL A 244 -3.79 -2.63 7.49
N MET A 245 -2.72 -2.56 6.69
CA MET A 245 -2.26 -1.29 6.12
C MET A 245 -3.33 -0.67 5.23
N ILE A 246 -3.97 -1.42 4.33
CA ILE A 246 -5.07 -0.85 3.54
C ILE A 246 -6.26 -0.43 4.43
N GLY A 247 -6.57 -1.19 5.48
CA GLY A 247 -7.71 -0.90 6.37
C GLY A 247 -7.60 0.45 7.07
N ILE A 248 -6.39 0.85 7.43
CA ILE A 248 -6.08 2.14 8.03
C ILE A 248 -5.66 3.21 7.01
N SER A 249 -5.79 2.93 5.71
CA SER A 249 -5.59 3.95 4.66
C SER A 249 -6.63 5.04 4.79
N ASP A 250 -6.24 6.25 4.38
CA ASP A 250 -7.19 7.34 4.37
C ASP A 250 -8.26 7.05 3.33
N SER A 251 -9.50 6.82 3.77
CA SER A 251 -10.63 6.76 2.86
C SER A 251 -10.60 7.99 1.95
N LEU A 252 -10.87 7.81 0.65
CA LEU A 252 -11.15 8.92 -0.26
C LEU A 252 -12.47 9.58 0.16
N VAL A 253 -12.38 10.46 1.15
CA VAL A 253 -13.54 11.09 1.75
C VAL A 253 -14.20 12.05 0.76
N THR A 254 -15.52 11.98 0.69
CA THR A 254 -16.32 12.88 -0.15
C THR A 254 -16.18 14.34 0.29
N SER A 255 -16.51 15.27 -0.62
CA SER A 255 -16.41 16.72 -0.45
C SER A 255 -17.18 17.33 0.74
N ALA A 256 -17.99 16.53 1.45
CA ALA A 256 -18.82 16.95 2.58
C ALA A 256 -18.11 16.94 3.96
N VAL A 257 -16.84 16.53 4.03
CA VAL A 257 -16.12 16.40 5.30
C VAL A 257 -15.25 17.63 5.59
N SER A 258 -15.22 18.06 6.86
CA SER A 258 -14.57 19.31 7.27
C SER A 258 -13.10 19.42 6.80
N GLU A 259 -12.64 20.64 6.49
CA GLU A 259 -11.24 20.96 6.17
C GLU A 259 -10.21 20.44 7.20
N ARG A 260 -10.64 20.17 8.44
CA ARG A 260 -9.81 19.56 9.49
C ARG A 260 -9.55 18.07 9.26
N LEU A 261 -10.49 17.35 8.64
CA LEU A 261 -10.35 15.94 8.27
C LEU A 261 -9.63 15.80 6.91
N LYS A 262 -9.75 16.77 6.00
CA LYS A 262 -8.93 16.82 4.77
C LYS A 262 -7.43 16.95 5.07
N ARG A 263 -7.06 17.70 6.11
CA ARG A 263 -5.67 17.77 6.62
C ARG A 263 -5.17 16.49 7.30
N ARG A 264 -6.07 15.51 7.53
CA ARG A 264 -5.75 14.19 8.07
C ARG A 264 -5.63 13.12 6.98
N GLN A 265 -5.87 13.49 5.72
CA GLN A 265 -5.77 12.62 4.56
C GLN A 265 -4.32 12.62 4.03
N VAL A 266 -3.39 12.22 4.90
CA VAL A 266 -1.95 12.35 4.68
C VAL A 266 -1.28 11.03 4.34
N HIS A 267 -1.86 9.89 4.71
CA HIS A 267 -1.26 8.55 4.56
C HIS A 267 -1.11 8.13 3.08
N GLY A 268 -1.99 8.63 2.21
CA GLY A 268 -2.04 8.27 0.79
C GLY A 268 -2.99 7.11 0.52
N SER A 269 -3.21 6.82 -0.77
CA SER A 269 -4.12 5.76 -1.20
C SER A 269 -3.57 4.36 -0.86
N ALA A 270 -4.42 3.34 -0.81
CA ALA A 270 -3.98 1.95 -0.60
C ALA A 270 -2.88 1.52 -1.56
N PHE A 271 -3.03 1.90 -2.84
CA PHE A 271 -2.04 1.67 -3.89
C PHE A 271 -0.66 2.28 -3.54
N GLU A 272 -0.65 3.50 -2.99
CA GLU A 272 0.58 4.20 -2.61
C GLU A 272 1.24 3.57 -1.39
N ARG A 273 0.44 3.27 -0.36
CA ARG A 273 0.93 2.71 0.92
C ARG A 273 1.54 1.32 0.77
N VAL A 274 0.88 0.43 0.04
CA VAL A 274 1.42 -0.92 -0.26
C VAL A 274 2.72 -0.79 -1.06
N THR A 275 2.78 0.15 -2.00
CA THR A 275 3.99 0.38 -2.79
C THR A 275 5.15 0.85 -1.91
N ALA A 276 4.91 1.82 -1.03
CA ALA A 276 5.94 2.35 -0.15
C ALA A 276 6.44 1.29 0.85
N PHE A 277 5.52 0.50 1.44
CA PHE A 277 5.88 -0.64 2.26
C PHE A 277 6.76 -1.64 1.51
N GLN A 278 6.39 -1.97 0.27
CA GLN A 278 7.16 -2.90 -0.55
C GLN A 278 8.58 -2.39 -0.82
N PHE A 279 8.78 -1.09 -1.05
CA PHE A 279 10.12 -0.52 -1.20
C PHE A 279 11.00 -0.79 0.02
N GLY A 280 10.45 -0.65 1.23
CA GLY A 280 11.21 -0.98 2.44
C GLY A 280 11.46 -2.46 2.60
N PHE A 281 10.49 -3.29 2.23
CA PHE A 281 10.58 -4.74 2.36
C PHE A 281 11.61 -5.35 1.39
N ASP A 282 11.65 -4.85 0.15
CA ASP A 282 12.52 -5.35 -0.92
C ASP A 282 13.88 -4.61 -0.96
N ASP A 283 13.88 -3.28 -0.88
CA ASP A 283 15.05 -2.43 -1.15
C ASP A 283 15.67 -1.77 0.11
N GLY A 284 14.99 -1.86 1.25
CA GLY A 284 15.51 -1.45 2.56
C GLY A 284 15.59 0.07 2.79
N VAL A 285 16.37 0.45 3.81
CA VAL A 285 16.44 1.83 4.36
C VAL A 285 16.79 2.88 3.30
N SER A 286 17.65 2.54 2.33
CA SER A 286 18.07 3.49 1.30
C SER A 286 16.93 3.92 0.38
N ALA A 287 16.04 2.98 0.01
CA ALA A 287 14.87 3.29 -0.79
C ALA A 287 13.90 4.19 -0.01
N CYS A 288 13.67 3.90 1.28
CA CYS A 288 12.82 4.71 2.13
C CYS A 288 13.32 6.15 2.26
N ALA A 289 14.61 6.35 2.52
CA ALA A 289 15.18 7.68 2.65
C ALA A 289 15.19 8.49 1.32
N ALA A 290 15.06 7.82 0.18
CA ALA A 290 14.99 8.45 -1.14
C ALA A 290 13.58 8.88 -1.54
N ILE A 291 12.54 8.49 -0.80
CA ILE A 291 11.17 8.96 -1.06
C ILE A 291 11.11 10.47 -0.74
N ASP A 292 10.89 11.27 -1.77
CA ASP A 292 10.65 12.71 -1.70
C ASP A 292 9.50 13.11 -2.65
N GLN A 293 9.25 14.42 -2.77
CA GLN A 293 8.19 14.93 -3.65
C GLN A 293 8.43 14.60 -5.13
N ASP A 294 9.68 14.62 -5.58
CA ASP A 294 10.03 14.34 -6.97
C ASP A 294 9.86 12.84 -7.27
N GLU A 295 10.25 11.97 -6.35
CA GLU A 295 10.01 10.53 -6.42
C GLU A 295 8.51 10.21 -6.46
N ILE A 296 7.71 10.76 -5.55
CA ILE A 296 6.24 10.57 -5.55
C ILE A 296 5.65 11.03 -6.89
N LYS A 297 6.04 12.22 -7.36
CA LYS A 297 5.55 12.76 -8.63
C LYS A 297 5.94 11.86 -9.80
N GLN A 298 7.16 11.33 -9.80
CA GLN A 298 7.62 10.40 -10.82
C GLN A 298 6.84 9.08 -10.75
N ARG A 299 6.65 8.51 -9.56
CA ARG A 299 5.89 7.28 -9.32
C ARG A 299 4.43 7.42 -9.75
N ARG A 300 3.83 8.58 -9.53
CA ARG A 300 2.49 8.96 -10.03
C ARG A 300 2.45 9.33 -11.52
N GLY A 301 3.58 9.38 -12.22
CA GLY A 301 3.72 10.10 -13.49
C GLY A 301 2.69 9.76 -14.57
N ASN A 302 2.31 8.48 -14.69
CA ASN A 302 1.29 8.02 -15.65
C ASN A 302 -0.07 7.69 -14.99
N LEU A 303 -0.21 7.94 -13.69
CA LEU A 303 -1.47 7.72 -12.98
C LEU A 303 -2.49 8.78 -13.46
N PRO A 304 -3.70 8.36 -13.90
CA PRO A 304 -4.77 9.29 -14.23
C PRO A 304 -5.02 10.29 -13.10
N LYS A 305 -5.24 11.56 -13.47
CA LYS A 305 -5.48 12.63 -12.49
C LYS A 305 -6.75 12.38 -11.69
N GLU A 306 -7.73 11.72 -12.31
CA GLU A 306 -8.99 11.31 -11.71
C GLU A 306 -8.82 10.35 -10.51
N PHE A 307 -7.67 9.66 -10.42
CA PHE A 307 -7.32 8.85 -9.26
C PHE A 307 -6.59 9.62 -8.15
N VAL A 308 -6.09 10.82 -8.45
CA VAL A 308 -5.32 11.66 -7.52
C VAL A 308 -6.15 12.87 -7.04
N GLU A 309 -7.07 13.35 -7.87
CA GLU A 309 -7.96 14.46 -7.58
C GLU A 309 -9.21 13.95 -6.84
N GLN A 310 -9.59 14.65 -5.75
CA GLN A 310 -10.70 14.25 -4.90
C GLN A 310 -12.02 14.22 -5.69
N GLY A 311 -12.65 13.04 -5.75
CA GLY A 311 -13.88 12.78 -6.48
C GLY A 311 -14.88 11.93 -5.67
N GLN A 312 -16.07 11.72 -6.22
CA GLN A 312 -17.06 10.81 -5.64
C GLN A 312 -16.47 9.40 -5.58
N THR A 313 -16.69 8.67 -4.47
CA THR A 313 -16.53 7.21 -4.45
C THR A 313 -17.49 6.67 -5.50
N GLY A 314 -16.94 6.13 -6.59
CA GLY A 314 -17.68 5.75 -7.80
C GLY A 314 -18.61 4.54 -7.65
N GLU A 315 -19.13 4.28 -6.45
CA GLU A 315 -19.91 3.11 -6.09
C GLU A 315 -21.06 2.90 -7.07
N TYR A 316 -20.99 1.81 -7.80
CA TYR A 316 -21.97 1.41 -8.79
C TYR A 316 -22.65 0.10 -8.38
N LEU A 317 -23.98 0.08 -8.48
CA LEU A 317 -24.74 -1.09 -8.08
C LEU A 317 -24.35 -2.32 -8.92
N ILE A 318 -23.93 -3.39 -8.24
CA ILE A 318 -23.61 -4.67 -8.88
C ILE A 318 -24.90 -5.38 -9.28
N SER A 319 -25.18 -5.36 -10.58
CA SER A 319 -26.31 -6.03 -11.22
C SER A 319 -25.92 -6.64 -12.58
N GLN A 320 -26.82 -7.43 -13.20
CA GLN A 320 -26.59 -7.93 -14.55
C GLN A 320 -26.42 -6.80 -15.57
N GLU A 321 -27.15 -5.70 -15.40
CA GLU A 321 -27.06 -4.49 -16.23
C GLU A 321 -25.70 -3.82 -16.10
N SER A 322 -25.17 -3.71 -14.89
CA SER A 322 -23.82 -3.18 -14.65
C SER A 322 -22.73 -4.07 -15.26
N ALA A 323 -22.87 -5.39 -15.18
CA ALA A 323 -21.93 -6.34 -15.78
C ALA A 323 -21.96 -6.25 -17.32
N LYS A 324 -23.16 -6.15 -17.93
CA LYS A 324 -23.31 -5.90 -19.38
C LYS A 324 -22.66 -4.59 -19.80
N THR A 325 -22.87 -3.55 -19.00
CA THR A 325 -22.29 -2.22 -19.20
C THR A 325 -20.76 -2.27 -19.16
N LEU A 326 -20.18 -2.96 -18.18
CA LEU A 326 -18.74 -3.13 -18.10
C LEU A 326 -18.18 -3.85 -19.34
N ILE A 327 -18.81 -4.94 -19.78
CA ILE A 327 -18.40 -5.65 -21.01
C ILE A 327 -18.50 -4.76 -22.25
N GLU A 328 -19.51 -3.89 -22.33
CA GLU A 328 -19.62 -2.89 -23.41
C GLU A 328 -18.44 -1.90 -23.38
N VAL A 329 -18.13 -1.33 -22.22
CA VAL A 329 -16.98 -0.44 -22.02
C VAL A 329 -15.68 -1.14 -22.43
N MET A 330 -15.50 -2.39 -22.02
CA MET A 330 -14.33 -3.21 -22.36
C MET A 330 -14.21 -3.40 -23.86
N GLY A 331 -15.32 -3.68 -24.55
CA GLY A 331 -15.35 -3.78 -26.02
C GLY A 331 -14.99 -2.48 -26.75
N LYS A 332 -15.23 -1.31 -26.13
CA LYS A 332 -14.82 -0.01 -26.68
C LYS A 332 -13.33 0.27 -26.45
N LEU A 333 -12.82 -0.05 -25.27
CA LEU A 333 -11.44 0.24 -24.88
C LEU A 333 -10.42 -0.80 -25.37
N PHE A 334 -10.89 -2.04 -25.60
CA PHE A 334 -10.12 -3.20 -26.03
C PHE A 334 -10.89 -3.95 -27.13
N PRO A 335 -11.01 -3.39 -28.33
CA PRO A 335 -11.77 -3.99 -29.41
C PRO A 335 -11.16 -5.34 -29.83
N LEU A 336 -12.02 -6.37 -29.89
CA LEU A 336 -11.65 -7.73 -30.29
C LEU A 336 -12.35 -8.12 -31.59
N ALA A 337 -11.68 -8.91 -32.43
CA ALA A 337 -12.28 -9.43 -33.67
C ALA A 337 -13.49 -10.34 -33.39
N LYS A 338 -13.42 -11.08 -32.27
CA LYS A 338 -14.51 -11.93 -31.76
C LYS A 338 -14.77 -11.59 -30.29
N PRO A 339 -15.54 -10.54 -29.96
CA PRO A 339 -15.82 -10.20 -28.56
C PRO A 339 -16.44 -11.39 -27.80
N PRO A 340 -16.05 -11.63 -26.53
CA PRO A 340 -16.62 -12.72 -25.76
C PRO A 340 -18.10 -12.48 -25.44
N GLN A 341 -18.88 -13.55 -25.38
CA GLN A 341 -20.27 -13.49 -24.92
C GLN A 341 -20.31 -13.43 -23.39
N LEU A 342 -21.18 -12.59 -22.83
CA LEU A 342 -21.45 -12.57 -21.39
C LEU A 342 -22.57 -13.56 -21.06
N SER A 343 -22.34 -14.46 -20.09
CA SER A 343 -23.33 -15.40 -19.56
C SER A 343 -23.48 -15.22 -18.05
N PHE A 344 -24.73 -15.30 -17.56
CA PHE A 344 -25.04 -15.39 -16.14
C PHE A 344 -25.51 -16.80 -15.74
N ASP A 345 -25.60 -17.71 -16.70
CA ASP A 345 -25.89 -19.11 -16.46
C ASP A 345 -24.60 -19.87 -16.13
N PRO A 346 -24.68 -20.96 -15.34
CA PRO A 346 -23.53 -21.83 -15.09
C PRO A 346 -22.90 -22.30 -16.40
N ALA A 347 -21.68 -21.86 -16.68
CA ALA A 347 -20.98 -22.21 -17.91
C ALA A 347 -20.18 -23.50 -17.72
N PHE A 348 -20.35 -24.43 -18.66
CA PHE A 348 -19.46 -25.58 -18.81
C PHE A 348 -18.17 -25.11 -19.51
N CYS A 349 -17.11 -24.83 -18.75
CA CYS A 349 -15.76 -24.60 -19.29
C CYS A 349 -14.93 -25.89 -19.16
N PRO A 350 -14.84 -26.77 -20.18
CA PRO A 350 -14.04 -28.00 -20.06
C PRO A 350 -12.53 -27.75 -20.05
N GLU A 351 -12.08 -26.65 -20.65
CA GLU A 351 -10.66 -26.28 -20.80
C GLU A 351 -10.16 -25.37 -19.67
N ALA A 352 -11.03 -25.02 -18.72
CA ALA A 352 -10.73 -24.09 -17.65
C ALA A 352 -11.53 -24.46 -16.40
N ARG A 353 -10.90 -24.46 -15.22
CA ARG A 353 -11.65 -24.60 -13.97
C ARG A 353 -12.44 -23.32 -13.70
N PRO A 354 -13.78 -23.36 -13.59
CA PRO A 354 -14.55 -22.17 -13.29
C PRO A 354 -14.12 -21.60 -11.93
N ASN A 355 -13.73 -20.33 -11.91
CA ASN A 355 -13.64 -19.55 -10.68
C ASN A 355 -15.09 -19.25 -10.19
N PRO A 356 -15.35 -19.36 -8.87
CA PRO A 356 -16.69 -19.19 -8.31
C PRO A 356 -17.34 -17.84 -8.60
N THR A 357 -16.58 -16.78 -8.88
CA THR A 357 -17.14 -15.44 -9.10
C THR A 357 -17.33 -15.11 -10.59
N ALA A 358 -16.27 -15.24 -11.39
CA ALA A 358 -16.34 -15.06 -12.83
C ALA A 358 -15.26 -15.89 -13.53
N SER A 359 -15.54 -16.36 -14.75
CA SER A 359 -14.65 -17.23 -15.54
C SER A 359 -14.62 -16.82 -17.01
N TYR A 360 -13.53 -17.13 -17.71
CA TYR A 360 -13.47 -17.07 -19.18
C TYR A 360 -13.32 -18.49 -19.72
N CYS A 361 -14.27 -18.95 -20.54
CA CYS A 361 -14.18 -20.22 -21.27
C CYS A 361 -13.59 -19.94 -22.68
N PRO A 362 -12.37 -20.42 -23.00
CA PRO A 362 -11.77 -20.20 -24.32
C PRO A 362 -12.54 -20.89 -25.45
N SER A 363 -12.99 -22.12 -25.25
CA SER A 363 -13.66 -22.95 -26.28
C SER A 363 -14.94 -22.33 -26.83
N THR A 364 -15.73 -21.67 -25.98
CA THR A 364 -16.99 -21.00 -26.37
C THR A 364 -16.84 -19.48 -26.48
N ASN A 365 -15.65 -18.95 -26.15
CA ASN A 365 -15.38 -17.52 -26.03
C ASN A 365 -16.43 -16.81 -25.16
N THR A 366 -16.63 -17.31 -23.94
CA THR A 366 -17.67 -16.85 -23.00
C THR A 366 -17.05 -16.35 -21.71
N VAL A 367 -17.46 -15.17 -21.26
CA VAL A 367 -17.26 -14.71 -19.88
C VAL A 367 -18.49 -15.09 -19.08
N ALA A 368 -18.35 -16.02 -18.14
CA ALA A 368 -19.41 -16.48 -17.27
C ALA A 368 -19.30 -15.80 -15.91
N VAL A 369 -20.43 -15.36 -15.34
CA VAL A 369 -20.47 -14.59 -14.09
C VAL A 369 -21.52 -15.17 -13.14
N ASP A 370 -21.08 -15.50 -11.93
CA ASP A 370 -21.99 -15.83 -10.83
C ASP A 370 -22.36 -14.53 -10.12
N MET A 371 -23.57 -14.02 -10.40
CA MET A 371 -24.02 -12.74 -9.84
C MET A 371 -24.09 -12.74 -8.31
N PRO A 372 -24.60 -13.78 -7.62
CA PRO A 372 -24.54 -13.85 -6.16
C PRO A 372 -23.12 -13.72 -5.59
N GLN A 373 -22.13 -14.41 -6.16
CA GLN A 373 -20.74 -14.31 -5.71
C GLN A 373 -20.13 -12.95 -6.05
N LEU A 374 -20.45 -12.38 -7.21
CA LEU A 374 -19.98 -11.05 -7.62
C LEU A 374 -20.53 -9.96 -6.68
N ILE A 375 -21.82 -10.04 -6.33
CA ILE A 375 -22.45 -9.16 -5.34
C ILE A 375 -21.80 -9.35 -3.98
N LEU A 376 -21.59 -10.58 -3.51
CA LEU A 376 -20.96 -10.84 -2.21
C LEU A 376 -19.54 -10.26 -2.13
N MET A 377 -18.79 -10.31 -3.24
CA MET A 377 -17.43 -9.79 -3.32
C MET A 377 -17.38 -8.26 -3.27
N GLY A 378 -18.25 -7.59 -4.03
CA GLY A 378 -18.23 -6.13 -4.11
C GLY A 378 -19.21 -5.43 -3.17
N THR A 379 -19.99 -6.19 -2.40
CA THR A 379 -20.66 -5.62 -1.23
C THR A 379 -19.58 -5.38 -0.20
N SER A 380 -19.36 -4.11 0.16
CA SER A 380 -18.61 -3.76 1.36
C SER A 380 -19.21 -4.50 2.55
N LEU A 381 -18.58 -5.61 2.91
CA LEU A 381 -18.89 -6.30 4.14
C LEU A 381 -18.31 -5.43 5.24
N ALA A 382 -19.07 -4.41 5.65
CA ALA A 382 -19.00 -3.83 6.97
C ALA A 382 -19.36 -4.88 8.04
N ARG A 383 -18.76 -6.08 7.96
CA ARG A 383 -18.85 -7.13 8.96
C ARG A 383 -18.06 -6.65 10.17
N GLY A 384 -18.72 -5.84 10.99
CA GLY A 384 -18.35 -5.64 12.38
C GLY A 384 -17.11 -4.79 12.67
N ALA A 385 -16.52 -4.09 11.69
CA ALA A 385 -15.54 -3.05 11.99
C ALA A 385 -16.24 -1.94 12.81
N PRO A 386 -15.92 -1.76 14.10
CA PRO A 386 -16.62 -0.81 14.98
C PRO A 386 -16.35 0.66 14.60
N PHE A 387 -15.47 0.90 13.62
CA PHE A 387 -14.92 2.21 13.35
C PHE A 387 -15.46 2.82 12.06
N GLN A 388 -16.19 3.93 12.20
CA GLN A 388 -16.72 4.76 11.10
C GLN A 388 -15.63 5.56 10.34
N GLY A 389 -14.34 5.25 10.54
CA GLY A 389 -13.21 5.95 9.90
C GLY A 389 -12.33 5.10 8.99
N THR A 390 -12.49 3.77 8.98
CA THR A 390 -11.91 2.91 7.94
C THR A 390 -12.86 2.90 6.74
N GLY A 391 -12.41 3.36 5.58
CA GLY A 391 -13.21 3.26 4.35
C GLY A 391 -13.53 1.81 3.99
N PRO A 392 -14.46 1.56 3.04
CA PRO A 392 -14.64 0.22 2.50
C PRO A 392 -13.30 -0.29 1.97
N LEU A 393 -12.75 -1.33 2.60
CA LEU A 393 -11.64 -2.11 2.02
C LEU A 393 -12.06 -2.74 0.69
N PHE A 394 -13.35 -2.95 0.53
CA PHE A 394 -13.99 -3.63 -0.59
C PHE A 394 -15.21 -2.83 -1.03
N GLY A 395 -15.38 -2.69 -2.33
CA GLY A 395 -16.54 -2.08 -2.97
C GLY A 395 -16.78 -2.73 -4.33
N ASP A 396 -17.59 -2.07 -5.14
CA ASP A 396 -18.02 -2.59 -6.43
C ASP A 396 -16.87 -2.92 -7.38
N TYR A 397 -15.78 -2.14 -7.37
CA TYR A 397 -14.64 -2.39 -8.22
C TYR A 397 -13.75 -3.54 -7.76
N THR A 398 -13.86 -3.98 -6.50
CA THR A 398 -13.33 -5.29 -6.08
C THR A 398 -13.93 -6.41 -6.95
N ALA A 399 -15.22 -6.30 -7.26
CA ALA A 399 -15.94 -7.26 -8.08
C ALA A 399 -15.77 -7.00 -9.59
N PHE A 400 -15.92 -5.74 -10.04
CA PHE A 400 -15.81 -5.41 -11.45
C PHE A 400 -14.39 -5.60 -12.00
N SER A 401 -13.34 -5.42 -11.20
CA SER A 401 -11.97 -5.75 -11.62
C SER A 401 -11.79 -7.26 -11.89
N VAL A 402 -12.47 -8.14 -11.15
CA VAL A 402 -12.50 -9.58 -11.43
C VAL A 402 -13.22 -9.85 -12.76
N LEU A 403 -14.39 -9.25 -13.00
CA LEU A 403 -15.06 -9.37 -14.30
C LEU A 403 -14.17 -8.86 -15.44
N ALA A 404 -13.50 -7.72 -15.24
CA ALA A 404 -12.61 -7.14 -16.22
C ALA A 404 -11.42 -8.07 -16.53
N SER A 405 -10.84 -8.69 -15.51
CA SER A 405 -9.74 -9.66 -15.68
C SER A 405 -10.13 -10.86 -16.54
N ARG A 406 -11.39 -11.31 -16.49
CA ARG A 406 -11.86 -12.42 -17.35
C ARG A 406 -11.96 -12.00 -18.82
N TYR A 407 -12.37 -10.76 -19.11
CA TYR A 407 -12.28 -10.23 -20.47
C TYR A 407 -10.82 -10.07 -20.92
N MET A 408 -9.88 -9.70 -20.03
CA MET A 408 -8.45 -9.63 -20.37
C MET A 408 -7.85 -11.00 -20.75
N LEU A 409 -8.40 -12.11 -20.27
CA LEU A 409 -8.06 -13.45 -20.79
C LEU A 409 -8.53 -13.65 -22.24
N ALA A 410 -9.68 -13.06 -22.63
CA ALA A 410 -10.13 -13.07 -24.02
C ALA A 410 -9.21 -12.21 -24.93
N VAL A 411 -8.71 -11.09 -24.42
CA VAL A 411 -7.70 -10.26 -25.10
C VAL A 411 -6.41 -11.07 -25.33
N GLN A 412 -5.91 -11.76 -24.30
CA GLN A 412 -4.74 -12.63 -24.42
C GLN A 412 -4.96 -13.78 -25.41
N SER A 413 -6.13 -14.44 -25.33
CA SER A 413 -6.52 -15.54 -26.22
C SER A 413 -6.48 -15.12 -27.70
N GLN A 414 -7.05 -13.95 -28.03
CA GLN A 414 -7.09 -13.47 -29.41
C GLN A 414 -5.78 -12.86 -29.91
N ARG A 415 -4.95 -12.29 -29.04
CA ARG A 415 -3.58 -11.89 -29.42
C ARG A 415 -2.77 -13.12 -29.84
N GLY A 416 -2.99 -14.26 -29.19
CA GLY A 416 -2.38 -15.53 -29.52
C GLY A 416 -0.88 -15.60 -29.19
N GLY A 417 -0.28 -16.76 -29.42
CA GLY A 417 1.16 -16.97 -29.26
C GLY A 417 1.67 -17.14 -27.83
N LEU A 418 0.80 -17.07 -26.82
CA LEU A 418 1.14 -17.24 -25.41
C LEU A 418 0.09 -18.12 -24.69
N PRO A 419 0.48 -18.89 -23.67
CA PRO A 419 -0.45 -19.72 -22.91
C PRO A 419 -1.45 -18.90 -22.08
N LEU A 420 -2.54 -19.55 -21.67
CA LEU A 420 -3.60 -19.00 -20.82
C LEU A 420 -3.69 -19.66 -19.43
N ASP A 421 -2.84 -20.65 -19.16
CA ASP A 421 -2.92 -21.57 -18.03
C ASP A 421 -1.59 -21.64 -17.27
N ASN A 422 -0.93 -20.50 -17.07
CA ASN A 422 0.25 -20.42 -16.22
C ASN A 422 0.30 -19.12 -15.41
N THR A 423 1.27 -19.05 -14.50
CA THR A 423 1.44 -17.88 -13.62
C THR A 423 1.73 -16.59 -14.38
N ASN A 424 2.44 -16.65 -15.51
CA ASN A 424 2.66 -15.48 -16.37
C ASN A 424 1.36 -14.99 -16.99
N THR A 425 0.43 -15.87 -17.38
CA THR A 425 -0.92 -15.47 -17.77
C THR A 425 -1.59 -14.72 -16.64
N GLY A 426 -1.57 -15.24 -15.41
CA GLY A 426 -2.17 -14.57 -14.25
C GLY A 426 -1.62 -13.16 -14.02
N LEU A 427 -0.29 -12.99 -14.01
CA LEU A 427 0.36 -11.68 -13.87
C LEU A 427 0.08 -10.76 -15.05
N ARG A 428 0.10 -11.29 -16.28
CA ARG A 428 -0.27 -10.53 -17.49
C ARG A 428 -1.73 -10.09 -17.45
N THR A 429 -2.64 -10.92 -16.95
CA THR A 429 -4.04 -10.57 -16.72
C THR A 429 -4.14 -9.41 -15.73
N ALA A 430 -3.45 -9.47 -14.59
CA ALA A 430 -3.43 -8.37 -13.61
C ALA A 430 -2.92 -7.07 -14.24
N CYS A 431 -1.82 -7.13 -15.00
CA CYS A 431 -1.30 -5.96 -15.71
C CYS A 431 -2.31 -5.41 -16.72
N LEU A 432 -2.91 -6.25 -17.56
CA LEU A 432 -3.90 -5.79 -18.54
C LEU A 432 -5.15 -5.22 -17.85
N THR A 433 -5.58 -5.78 -16.71
CA THR A 433 -6.64 -5.19 -15.89
C THR A 433 -6.22 -3.82 -15.35
N GLY A 434 -4.97 -3.64 -14.92
CA GLY A 434 -4.44 -2.31 -14.54
C GLY A 434 -4.47 -1.30 -15.70
N VAL A 435 -4.14 -1.74 -16.92
CA VAL A 435 -4.28 -0.89 -18.13
C VAL A 435 -5.74 -0.50 -18.35
N PHE A 436 -6.67 -1.44 -18.17
CA PHE A 436 -8.10 -1.15 -18.22
C PHE A 436 -8.51 -0.13 -17.15
N THR A 437 -8.11 -0.33 -15.88
CA THR A 437 -8.36 0.61 -14.78
C THR A 437 -7.89 2.02 -15.15
N SER A 438 -6.67 2.15 -15.67
CA SER A 438 -6.12 3.45 -16.10
C SER A 438 -6.91 4.09 -17.24
N LYS A 439 -7.30 3.31 -18.27
CA LYS A 439 -8.15 3.81 -19.37
C LYS A 439 -9.56 4.20 -18.90
N PHE A 440 -10.13 3.45 -17.96
CA PHE A 440 -11.50 3.63 -17.47
C PHE A 440 -11.61 4.69 -16.36
N ALA A 441 -10.49 5.26 -15.91
CA ALA A 441 -10.48 6.49 -15.12
C ALA A 441 -11.17 7.67 -15.83
N LYS A 442 -11.17 7.66 -17.17
CA LYS A 442 -11.83 8.68 -17.99
C LYS A 442 -13.26 8.25 -18.34
N PRO A 443 -14.23 9.18 -18.35
CA PRO A 443 -15.61 8.85 -18.70
C PRO A 443 -15.74 8.19 -20.07
N VAL A 444 -16.37 7.00 -20.11
CA VAL A 444 -16.70 6.27 -21.33
C VAL A 444 -18.21 6.32 -21.54
N THR A 445 -18.62 6.87 -22.69
CA THR A 445 -20.03 6.90 -23.09
C THR A 445 -20.48 5.52 -23.58
N ILE A 446 -21.54 4.99 -22.98
CA ILE A 446 -22.15 3.70 -23.33
C ILE A 446 -23.39 3.89 -24.22
N SER A 447 -23.96 2.78 -24.72
CA SER A 447 -24.98 2.80 -25.78
C SER A 447 -26.30 3.45 -25.36
N ASN A 448 -26.59 3.52 -24.05
CA ASN A 448 -27.74 4.24 -23.51
C ASN A 448 -27.49 5.75 -23.30
N GLY A 449 -26.31 6.25 -23.68
CA GLY A 449 -25.92 7.66 -23.55
C GLY A 449 -25.34 8.04 -22.18
N ALA A 450 -25.34 7.14 -21.19
CA ALA A 450 -24.67 7.38 -19.91
C ALA A 450 -23.14 7.39 -20.08
N SER A 451 -22.45 8.12 -19.22
CA SER A 451 -20.99 8.13 -19.16
C SER A 451 -20.56 7.65 -17.78
N ILE A 452 -19.68 6.65 -17.74
CA ILE A 452 -19.21 6.03 -16.49
C ILE A 452 -17.69 6.11 -16.45
N ALA A 453 -17.13 6.35 -15.27
CA ALA A 453 -15.70 6.43 -15.02
C ALA A 453 -15.39 5.83 -13.65
N LEU A 454 -14.14 5.41 -13.47
CA LEU A 454 -13.61 5.04 -12.16
C LEU A 454 -13.12 6.26 -11.39
N SER A 455 -13.16 6.15 -10.07
CA SER A 455 -12.59 7.07 -9.10
C SER A 455 -11.31 6.49 -8.47
N GLY A 456 -10.60 7.28 -7.66
CA GLY A 456 -9.47 6.75 -6.90
C GLY A 456 -9.85 5.63 -5.92
N GLY A 457 -11.11 5.58 -5.45
CA GLY A 457 -11.58 4.56 -4.51
C GLY A 457 -11.60 3.18 -5.16
N ASP A 458 -12.04 3.14 -6.41
CA ASP A 458 -12.04 1.95 -7.23
C ASP A 458 -10.62 1.37 -7.41
N LEU A 459 -9.60 2.23 -7.57
CA LEU A 459 -8.21 1.77 -7.67
C LEU A 459 -7.77 1.05 -6.40
N ASP A 460 -8.10 1.60 -5.23
CA ASP A 460 -7.76 1.01 -3.94
C ASP A 460 -8.51 -0.31 -3.69
N GLU A 461 -9.78 -0.42 -4.11
CA GLU A 461 -10.55 -1.66 -4.05
C GLU A 461 -9.96 -2.78 -4.91
N ALA A 462 -9.46 -2.46 -6.12
CA ALA A 462 -8.77 -3.45 -6.95
C ALA A 462 -7.49 -3.97 -6.28
N VAL A 463 -6.73 -3.08 -5.62
CA VAL A 463 -5.55 -3.48 -4.85
C VAL A 463 -5.96 -4.38 -3.67
N SER A 464 -7.00 -4.02 -2.91
CA SER A 464 -7.54 -4.87 -1.85
C SER A 464 -7.95 -6.26 -2.34
N GLY A 465 -8.62 -6.34 -3.49
CA GLY A 465 -9.00 -7.61 -4.12
C GLY A 465 -7.77 -8.46 -4.50
N LEU A 466 -6.75 -7.83 -5.10
CA LEU A 466 -5.48 -8.48 -5.45
C LEU A 466 -4.76 -9.06 -4.24
N LEU A 467 -4.80 -8.37 -3.09
CA LEU A 467 -4.22 -8.87 -1.84
C LEU A 467 -5.01 -10.07 -1.30
N THR A 468 -6.32 -9.87 -1.12
CA THR A 468 -7.16 -10.74 -0.26
C THR A 468 -7.69 -11.98 -0.96
N ASN A 469 -7.99 -11.88 -2.26
CA ASN A 469 -8.53 -12.99 -3.04
C ASN A 469 -7.67 -13.34 -4.27
N GLY A 470 -6.89 -12.38 -4.78
CA GLY A 470 -5.96 -12.58 -5.89
C GLY A 470 -6.60 -12.85 -7.24
N GLN A 471 -7.93 -12.89 -7.34
CA GLN A 471 -8.64 -13.41 -8.51
C GLN A 471 -8.36 -12.61 -9.79
N VAL A 472 -8.13 -11.29 -9.67
CA VAL A 472 -7.72 -10.43 -10.81
C VAL A 472 -6.45 -10.94 -11.47
N ALA A 473 -5.51 -11.50 -10.69
CA ALA A 473 -4.26 -12.06 -11.16
C ALA A 473 -4.33 -13.57 -11.48
N GLY A 474 -5.55 -14.11 -11.64
CA GLY A 474 -5.77 -15.51 -11.97
C GLY A 474 -5.67 -15.78 -13.47
N ASP A 475 -5.02 -16.89 -13.83
CA ASP A 475 -5.05 -17.48 -15.17
C ASP A 475 -6.47 -17.99 -15.54
N VAL A 476 -6.60 -18.71 -16.65
CA VAL A 476 -7.90 -19.26 -17.09
C VAL A 476 -8.52 -20.24 -16.07
N ASN A 477 -7.69 -20.89 -15.25
CA ASN A 477 -8.10 -21.82 -14.18
C ASN A 477 -8.27 -21.12 -12.82
N GLY A 478 -8.12 -19.79 -12.76
CA GLY A 478 -8.15 -19.02 -11.53
C GLY A 478 -6.88 -19.14 -10.67
N GLN A 479 -5.82 -19.78 -11.18
CA GLN A 479 -4.55 -19.88 -10.45
C GLN A 479 -3.79 -18.55 -10.56
N SER A 480 -3.38 -18.01 -9.41
CA SER A 480 -2.66 -16.74 -9.32
C SER A 480 -1.26 -16.96 -8.78
N ALA A 481 -0.36 -16.00 -9.03
CA ALA A 481 0.96 -16.00 -8.40
C ALA A 481 0.83 -16.05 -6.87
N ALA A 482 1.64 -16.89 -6.21
CA ALA A 482 1.63 -17.00 -4.76
C ALA A 482 2.04 -15.66 -4.12
N SER A 483 3.05 -15.01 -4.70
CA SER A 483 3.58 -13.73 -4.23
C SER A 483 2.54 -12.62 -4.40
N VAL A 484 2.15 -12.03 -3.28
CA VAL A 484 1.23 -10.89 -3.26
C VAL A 484 1.86 -9.65 -3.89
N PHE A 485 3.17 -9.46 -3.71
CA PHE A 485 3.94 -8.39 -4.35
C PHE A 485 4.02 -8.57 -5.86
N ALA A 486 4.19 -9.79 -6.36
CA ALA A 486 4.16 -10.02 -7.81
C ALA A 486 2.79 -9.64 -8.41
N ARG A 487 1.69 -9.99 -7.74
CA ARG A 487 0.32 -9.64 -8.16
C ARG A 487 0.10 -8.12 -8.21
N VAL A 488 0.50 -7.41 -7.15
CA VAL A 488 0.36 -5.95 -7.05
C VAL A 488 1.29 -5.22 -8.02
N ASP A 489 2.55 -5.65 -8.16
CA ASP A 489 3.49 -5.05 -9.14
C ASP A 489 2.99 -5.22 -10.58
N ALA A 490 2.40 -6.37 -10.89
CA ALA A 490 1.85 -6.61 -12.22
C ALA A 490 0.69 -5.64 -12.51
N PHE A 491 -0.28 -5.54 -11.61
CA PHE A 491 -1.38 -4.59 -11.73
C PHE A 491 -0.89 -3.14 -11.81
N ARG A 492 0.02 -2.73 -10.92
CA ARG A 492 0.65 -1.40 -10.89
C ARG A 492 1.35 -1.08 -12.20
N THR A 493 2.09 -2.03 -12.77
CA THR A 493 2.74 -1.88 -14.07
C THR A 493 1.70 -1.52 -15.12
N GLY A 494 0.57 -2.22 -15.14
CA GLY A 494 -0.54 -1.92 -16.04
C GLY A 494 -1.13 -0.52 -15.85
N VAL A 495 -1.43 -0.14 -14.61
CA VAL A 495 -1.98 1.18 -14.28
C VAL A 495 -1.09 2.32 -14.80
N LEU A 496 0.23 2.11 -14.76
CA LEU A 496 1.24 3.11 -15.14
C LEU A 496 1.77 2.96 -16.57
N SER A 497 1.29 1.99 -17.36
CA SER A 497 1.81 1.72 -18.71
C SER A 497 0.72 1.32 -19.70
N ASP A 498 1.05 0.44 -20.65
CA ASP A 498 0.21 0.04 -21.77
C ASP A 498 0.19 -1.48 -21.96
N GLU A 499 -0.67 -1.93 -22.88
CA GLU A 499 -0.86 -3.36 -23.18
C GLU A 499 0.44 -4.03 -23.61
N ASP A 500 1.23 -3.37 -24.46
CA ASP A 500 2.47 -3.94 -24.99
C ASP A 500 3.52 -4.16 -23.90
N THR A 501 3.56 -3.30 -22.89
CA THR A 501 4.39 -3.51 -21.70
C THR A 501 3.98 -4.78 -20.97
N CYS A 502 2.68 -5.01 -20.77
CA CYS A 502 2.19 -6.25 -20.14
C CYS A 502 2.60 -7.50 -20.92
N PHE A 503 2.44 -7.49 -22.26
CA PHE A 503 2.81 -8.65 -23.09
C PHE A 503 4.31 -8.88 -23.21
N LYS A 504 5.13 -7.83 -23.16
CA LYS A 504 6.60 -7.96 -23.17
C LYS A 504 7.15 -8.47 -21.85
N ARG A 505 6.53 -8.07 -20.72
CA ARG A 505 7.04 -8.38 -19.38
C ARG A 505 6.65 -9.78 -18.90
N TRP A 506 5.49 -10.28 -19.29
CA TRP A 506 4.99 -11.62 -18.94
C TRP A 506 4.62 -12.42 -20.18
N THR A 507 5.62 -12.99 -20.83
CA THR A 507 5.47 -13.88 -22.00
C THR A 507 5.06 -15.28 -21.58
#